data_AF-A0A7S3RBL8-F1
#
_entry.id   AF-A0A7S3RBL8-F1
#
_cell.length_a   1.000
_cell.length_b   1.000
_cell.length_c   1.000
_cell.angle_alpha   90.00
_cell.angle_beta   90.00
_cell.angle_gamma   90.00
#
_symmetry.space_group_name_H-M   'P 1'
#
loop_
_entity.id
_entity.type
_entity.pdbx_description
1 polymer ?
#
loop_
_entity_poly.entity_id
_entity_poly.type
_entity_poly.pdbx_seq_one_letter_code
_entity_poly.pdbx_strand_id
1 'polypeptide(L)'
;RRVKECVEHMVATKVAREVIVPFDVTLKHFRYPGILSTHHLGAFLWLSAGLAQFGLSRAGPAERRRHRLVGYIFLLSAILIAVGFIQIVWHNLFAAYDYHALFPHEVSLPSRAEYLMTVGIHSSLQLWFLFTAGKAWAAAGRRRFEEHRTWIVRHMASGGWVVVMRVIISLSQGVIYTAMRLGW
;
A
#
# COMPACT_ATOMS: atom_id res chain seq x y z
N ARG A 1 -27.10 -29.33 15.46
CA ARG A 1 -26.80 -30.15 14.26
C ARG A 1 -27.15 -29.40 12.96
N ARG A 2 -28.42 -29.04 12.72
CA ARG A 2 -28.85 -28.29 11.50
C ARG A 2 -28.16 -26.95 11.25
N VAL A 3 -27.85 -26.17 12.30
CA VAL A 3 -27.12 -24.89 12.16
C VAL A 3 -25.66 -25.13 11.72
N LYS A 4 -25.03 -26.19 12.22
CA LYS A 4 -23.66 -26.57 11.85
C LYS A 4 -23.60 -27.02 10.38
N GLU A 5 -24.56 -27.84 9.96
CA GLU A 5 -24.70 -28.29 8.56
C GLU A 5 -24.99 -27.12 7.61
N CYS A 6 -25.82 -26.14 8.01
CA CYS A 6 -26.09 -24.94 7.21
C CYS A 6 -24.85 -24.04 7.07
N VAL A 7 -24.09 -23.84 8.16
CA VAL A 7 -22.83 -23.08 8.13
C VAL A 7 -21.77 -23.80 7.30
N GLU A 8 -21.63 -25.11 7.44
CA GLU A 8 -20.70 -25.92 6.64
C GLU A 8 -21.08 -25.91 5.15
N HIS A 9 -22.36 -25.96 4.82
CA HIS A 9 -22.83 -25.88 3.43
C HIS A 9 -22.68 -24.48 2.83
N MET A 10 -22.89 -23.41 3.63
CA MET A 10 -22.64 -22.02 3.21
C MET A 10 -21.15 -21.74 3.03
N VAL A 11 -20.29 -22.30 3.88
CA VAL A 11 -18.83 -22.20 3.75
C VAL A 11 -18.39 -22.98 2.51
N ALA A 12 -18.84 -24.21 2.32
CA ALA A 12 -18.48 -25.02 1.15
C ALA A 12 -18.95 -24.40 -0.19
N THR A 13 -20.14 -23.78 -0.23
CA THR A 13 -20.65 -23.13 -1.46
C THR A 13 -20.06 -21.74 -1.72
N LYS A 14 -19.69 -20.97 -0.69
CA LYS A 14 -18.93 -19.70 -0.86
C LYS A 14 -17.46 -19.92 -1.20
N VAL A 15 -16.91 -21.06 -0.81
CA VAL A 15 -15.53 -21.42 -1.08
C VAL A 15 -15.37 -22.00 -2.48
N ALA A 16 -16.35 -22.77 -2.97
CA ALA A 16 -16.32 -23.38 -4.30
C ALA A 16 -16.79 -22.46 -5.44
N ARG A 17 -17.41 -21.31 -5.15
CA ARG A 17 -17.78 -20.31 -6.15
C ARG A 17 -17.02 -19.02 -5.84
N GLU A 18 -16.05 -18.70 -6.69
CA GLU A 18 -15.46 -17.37 -6.82
C GLU A 18 -14.60 -16.90 -5.63
N VAL A 19 -13.56 -17.65 -5.26
CA VAL A 19 -12.32 -16.96 -4.86
C VAL A 19 -11.62 -16.53 -6.14
N ILE A 20 -12.25 -15.59 -6.86
CA ILE A 20 -11.49 -14.64 -7.66
C ILE A 20 -10.67 -13.92 -6.60
N VAL A 21 -9.41 -14.32 -6.45
CA VAL A 21 -8.39 -13.51 -5.78
C VAL A 21 -8.65 -12.11 -6.29
N PRO A 22 -9.15 -11.15 -5.48
CA PRO A 22 -9.43 -9.85 -6.03
C PRO A 22 -8.07 -9.35 -6.51
N PHE A 23 -7.90 -9.36 -7.82
CA PHE A 23 -6.79 -8.78 -8.57
C PHE A 23 -6.59 -7.30 -8.19
N ASP A 24 -7.62 -6.77 -7.53
CA ASP A 24 -7.74 -5.43 -7.05
C ASP A 24 -7.19 -5.28 -5.63
N VAL A 25 -5.98 -4.73 -5.54
CA VAL A 25 -5.35 -4.23 -4.32
C VAL A 25 -6.30 -3.33 -3.50
N THR A 26 -7.26 -2.67 -4.15
CA THR A 26 -8.25 -1.81 -3.48
C THR A 26 -9.30 -2.59 -2.71
N LEU A 27 -9.65 -3.81 -3.12
CA LEU A 27 -10.68 -4.63 -2.46
C LEU A 27 -10.12 -5.52 -1.34
N LYS A 28 -8.79 -5.74 -1.31
CA LYS A 28 -8.11 -6.55 -0.27
C LYS A 28 -8.50 -6.15 1.16
N HIS A 29 -8.83 -4.87 1.38
CA HIS A 29 -9.13 -4.33 2.70
C HIS A 29 -10.60 -3.88 2.84
N PHE A 30 -11.52 -4.34 1.98
CA PHE A 30 -12.91 -3.84 2.00
C PHE A 30 -13.61 -4.03 3.36
N ARG A 31 -13.24 -5.08 4.10
CA ARG A 31 -13.77 -5.36 5.45
C ARG A 31 -13.22 -4.41 6.53
N TYR A 32 -12.23 -3.59 6.19
CA TYR A 32 -11.54 -2.67 7.09
C TYR A 32 -11.63 -1.25 6.52
N PRO A 33 -12.77 -0.55 6.67
CA PRO A 33 -12.97 0.80 6.11
C PRO A 33 -11.93 1.80 6.63
N GLY A 34 -11.43 1.59 7.86
CA GLY A 34 -10.30 2.35 8.40
C GLY A 34 -9.05 2.29 7.51
N ILE A 35 -8.67 1.09 7.06
CA ILE A 35 -7.50 0.88 6.18
C ILE A 35 -7.76 1.44 4.78
N LEU A 36 -8.98 1.31 4.25
CA LEU A 36 -9.37 1.94 2.97
C LEU A 36 -9.18 3.47 3.01
N SER A 37 -9.72 4.10 4.05
CA SER A 37 -9.68 5.56 4.20
C SER A 37 -8.29 6.12 4.51
N THR A 38 -7.47 5.38 5.25
CA THR A 38 -6.16 5.87 5.69
C THR A 38 -5.04 5.46 4.75
N HIS A 39 -5.00 4.18 4.32
CA HIS A 39 -3.93 3.66 3.49
C HIS A 39 -4.15 3.93 2.00
N HIS A 40 -5.30 3.50 1.43
CA HIS A 40 -5.53 3.57 -0.02
C HIS A 40 -5.83 5.00 -0.48
N LEU A 41 -6.79 5.66 0.17
CA LEU A 41 -7.06 7.06 -0.12
C LEU A 41 -5.86 7.94 0.21
N GLY A 42 -5.14 7.65 1.31
CA GLY A 42 -3.88 8.31 1.63
C GLY A 42 -2.84 8.17 0.51
N ALA A 43 -2.62 6.95 0.00
CA ALA A 43 -1.69 6.69 -1.10
C ALA A 43 -2.09 7.42 -2.40
N PHE A 44 -3.39 7.43 -2.73
CA PHE A 44 -3.91 8.17 -3.87
C PHE A 44 -3.64 9.68 -3.74
N LEU A 45 -4.03 10.28 -2.61
CA LEU A 45 -3.82 11.71 -2.34
C LEU A 45 -2.33 12.07 -2.34
N TRP A 46 -1.48 11.20 -1.78
CA TRP A 46 -0.04 11.38 -1.75
C TRP A 46 0.54 11.42 -3.16
N LEU A 47 0.16 10.48 -4.02
CA LEU A 47 0.65 10.43 -5.40
C LEU A 47 0.16 11.65 -6.20
N SER A 48 -1.13 11.98 -6.12
CA SER A 48 -1.70 13.13 -6.82
C SER A 48 -1.06 14.44 -6.37
N ALA A 49 -0.90 14.64 -5.06
CA ALA A 49 -0.25 15.83 -4.53
C ALA A 49 1.22 15.90 -4.95
N GLY A 50 1.95 14.78 -4.89
CA GLY A 50 3.34 14.70 -5.32
C GLY A 50 3.54 15.03 -6.80
N LEU A 51 2.64 14.54 -7.68
CA LEU A 51 2.66 14.90 -9.11
C LEU A 51 2.31 16.38 -9.33
N ALA A 52 1.31 16.90 -8.62
CA ALA A 52 0.95 18.32 -8.69
C ALA A 52 2.11 19.24 -8.27
N GLN A 53 2.97 18.80 -7.34
CA GLN A 53 4.17 19.56 -6.95
C GLN A 53 5.17 19.79 -8.09
N PHE A 54 5.24 18.88 -9.06
CA PHE A 54 6.12 19.03 -10.23
C PHE A 54 5.57 20.00 -11.27
N GLY A 55 4.24 20.15 -11.34
CA GLY A 55 3.57 21.03 -12.31
C GLY A 55 3.43 22.49 -11.87
N LEU A 56 3.65 22.80 -10.58
CA LEU A 56 3.56 24.16 -10.08
C LEU A 56 4.85 24.95 -10.37
N SER A 57 4.76 25.93 -11.27
CA SER A 57 5.87 26.84 -11.59
C SER A 57 6.17 27.80 -10.41
N ARG A 58 7.41 28.27 -10.30
CA ARG A 58 7.90 29.07 -9.16
C ARG A 58 7.71 30.59 -9.32
N ALA A 59 6.94 31.06 -10.31
CA ALA A 59 7.00 32.46 -10.72
C ALA A 59 6.20 33.41 -9.80
N GLY A 60 5.04 32.99 -9.25
CA GLY A 60 4.10 33.89 -8.57
C GLY A 60 3.90 33.71 -7.05
N PRO A 61 3.50 34.76 -6.30
CA PRO A 61 3.08 34.64 -4.89
C PRO A 61 1.91 33.67 -4.67
N ALA A 62 0.97 33.62 -5.62
CA ALA A 62 -0.17 32.71 -5.59
C ALA A 62 0.27 31.24 -5.77
N GLU A 63 1.20 30.98 -6.69
CA GLU A 63 1.78 29.65 -6.88
C GLU A 63 2.54 29.17 -5.64
N ARG A 64 3.29 30.07 -4.97
CA ARG A 64 3.93 29.74 -3.69
C ARG A 64 2.92 29.33 -2.60
N ARG A 65 1.72 29.92 -2.59
CA ARG A 65 0.64 29.49 -1.67
C ARG A 65 0.11 28.11 -2.06
N ARG A 66 -0.15 27.87 -3.35
CA ARG A 66 -0.60 26.57 -3.87
C ARG A 66 0.43 25.47 -3.59
N HIS A 67 1.71 25.71 -3.85
CA HIS A 67 2.81 24.79 -3.56
C HIS A 67 2.83 24.38 -2.09
N ARG A 68 2.67 25.34 -1.17
CA ARG A 68 2.56 25.05 0.26
C ARG A 68 1.33 24.24 0.61
N LEU A 69 0.16 24.62 0.09
CA LEU A 69 -1.09 23.90 0.33
C LEU A 69 -1.00 22.44 -0.14
N VAL A 70 -0.57 22.21 -1.38
CA VAL A 70 -0.35 20.87 -1.93
C VAL A 70 0.71 20.12 -1.11
N GLY A 71 1.71 20.82 -0.57
CA GLY A 71 2.75 20.23 0.28
C GLY A 71 2.21 19.75 1.61
N TYR A 72 1.26 20.49 2.20
CA TYR A 72 0.55 20.06 3.40
C TYR A 72 -0.37 18.86 3.12
N ILE A 73 -1.08 18.84 1.99
CA ILE A 73 -1.87 17.67 1.57
C ILE A 73 -0.97 16.46 1.42
N PHE A 74 0.17 16.62 0.76
CA PHE A 74 1.18 15.57 0.59
C PHE A 74 1.66 15.02 1.94
N LEU A 75 2.02 15.88 2.89
CA LEU A 75 2.45 15.46 4.21
C LEU A 75 1.32 14.75 4.99
N LEU A 76 0.12 15.32 5.01
CA LEU A 76 -1.02 14.74 5.71
C LEU A 76 -1.37 13.36 5.15
N SER A 77 -1.33 13.20 3.82
CA SER A 77 -1.55 11.92 3.17
C SER A 77 -0.47 10.88 3.54
N ALA A 78 0.80 11.27 3.68
CA ALA A 78 1.85 10.38 4.17
C ALA A 78 1.58 9.90 5.61
N ILE A 79 1.07 10.77 6.48
CA ILE A 79 0.66 10.42 7.85
C ILE A 79 -0.50 9.42 7.81
N LEU A 80 -1.52 9.64 6.96
CA LEU A 80 -2.63 8.71 6.80
C LEU A 80 -2.15 7.33 6.33
N ILE A 81 -1.22 7.27 5.37
CA ILE A 81 -0.64 6.00 4.91
C ILE A 81 0.03 5.25 6.06
N ALA A 82 0.79 5.96 6.90
CA ALA A 82 1.46 5.38 8.07
C ALA A 82 0.46 4.87 9.12
N VAL A 83 -0.62 5.62 9.39
CA VAL A 83 -1.71 5.16 10.27
C VAL A 83 -2.38 3.91 9.69
N GLY A 84 -2.66 3.89 8.39
CA GLY A 84 -3.21 2.72 7.72
C GLY A 84 -2.28 1.52 7.79
N PHE A 85 -0.96 1.73 7.67
CA PHE A 85 0.03 0.67 7.86
C PHE A 85 0.01 0.10 9.28
N ILE A 86 -0.08 0.95 10.31
CA ILE A 86 -0.20 0.49 11.70
C ILE A 86 -1.47 -0.36 11.87
N GLN A 87 -2.59 0.02 11.26
CA GLN A 87 -3.81 -0.79 11.28
C GLN A 87 -3.62 -2.15 10.59
N ILE A 88 -2.91 -2.21 9.45
CA ILE A 88 -2.57 -3.47 8.77
C ILE A 88 -1.74 -4.38 9.68
N VAL A 89 -0.74 -3.83 10.38
CA VAL A 89 0.07 -4.59 11.36
C VAL A 89 -0.80 -5.08 12.52
N TRP A 90 -1.61 -4.18 13.10
CA TRP A 90 -2.47 -4.48 14.24
C TRP A 90 -3.46 -5.62 13.96
N HIS A 91 -4.03 -5.64 12.76
CA HIS A 91 -4.94 -6.69 12.31
C HIS A 91 -4.24 -7.92 11.73
N ASN A 92 -2.90 -7.97 11.75
CA ASN A 92 -2.07 -9.06 11.22
C ASN A 92 -2.37 -9.42 9.76
N LEU A 93 -2.59 -8.40 8.91
CA LEU A 93 -3.05 -8.59 7.53
C LEU A 93 -1.90 -8.82 6.52
N PHE A 94 -0.64 -8.86 6.97
CA PHE A 94 0.53 -9.06 6.10
C PHE A 94 0.64 -10.49 5.57
N ALA A 95 0.55 -11.48 6.46
CA ALA A 95 0.78 -12.88 6.14
C ALA A 95 -0.49 -13.59 5.64
N ALA A 96 -1.63 -13.29 6.25
CA ALA A 96 -2.85 -14.01 5.99
C ALA A 96 -3.44 -13.70 4.61
N TYR A 97 -3.47 -12.45 4.17
CA TYR A 97 -4.21 -12.10 2.95
C TYR A 97 -3.45 -12.34 1.64
N ASP A 98 -2.15 -12.04 1.55
CA ASP A 98 -1.44 -12.21 0.27
C ASP A 98 -1.23 -13.70 -0.07
N TYR A 99 -1.12 -14.57 0.95
CA TYR A 99 -1.00 -16.01 0.76
C TYR A 99 -2.35 -16.73 0.64
N HIS A 100 -3.34 -16.46 1.52
CA HIS A 100 -4.66 -17.12 1.39
C HIS A 100 -5.41 -16.69 0.14
N ALA A 101 -5.19 -15.45 -0.35
CA ALA A 101 -5.83 -15.04 -1.59
C ALA A 101 -5.32 -15.89 -2.76
N LEU A 102 -4.03 -16.22 -2.82
CA LEU A 102 -3.48 -17.03 -3.92
C LEU A 102 -3.80 -18.53 -3.84
N PHE A 103 -3.96 -19.06 -2.63
CA PHE A 103 -4.03 -20.50 -2.39
C PHE A 103 -5.04 -20.85 -1.29
N PRO A 104 -6.35 -20.62 -1.49
CA PRO A 104 -7.37 -20.75 -0.43
C PRO A 104 -7.48 -22.16 0.20
N HIS A 105 -6.94 -23.20 -0.45
CA HIS A 105 -7.02 -24.60 0.00
C HIS A 105 -5.71 -25.27 0.36
N GLU A 106 -4.56 -24.64 0.11
CA GLU A 106 -3.26 -25.32 0.21
C GLU A 106 -2.25 -24.67 1.16
N VAL A 107 -2.51 -23.48 1.71
CA VAL A 107 -1.47 -22.81 2.52
C VAL A 107 -1.49 -23.29 3.95
N SER A 108 -0.46 -24.06 4.31
CA SER A 108 0.11 -24.01 5.64
C SER A 108 0.37 -22.55 6.03
N LEU A 109 0.02 -22.15 7.26
CA LEU A 109 0.37 -20.84 7.79
C LEU A 109 1.85 -20.53 7.47
N PRO A 110 2.19 -19.31 7.01
CA PRO A 110 3.57 -18.99 6.69
C PRO A 110 4.45 -19.29 7.90
N SER A 111 5.61 -19.87 7.64
CA SER A 111 6.59 -20.16 8.67
C SER A 111 6.92 -18.87 9.43
N ARG A 112 7.34 -19.01 10.69
CA ARG A 112 7.78 -17.85 11.49
C ARG A 112 8.87 -17.05 10.78
N ALA A 113 9.75 -17.72 10.04
CA ALA A 113 10.81 -17.09 9.26
C ALA A 113 10.26 -16.23 8.11
N GLU A 114 9.31 -16.75 7.32
CA GLU A 114 8.66 -16.01 6.24
C GLU A 114 7.92 -14.78 6.78
N TYR A 115 7.16 -14.95 7.86
CA TYR A 115 6.46 -13.83 8.51
C TYR A 115 7.45 -12.73 8.94
N LEU A 116 8.52 -13.09 9.64
CA LEU A 116 9.53 -12.14 10.10
C LEU A 116 10.24 -11.45 8.93
N MET A 117 10.51 -12.17 7.84
CA MET A 117 11.08 -11.60 6.62
C MET A 117 10.11 -10.59 5.99
N THR A 118 8.84 -10.94 5.83
CA THR A 118 7.83 -10.02 5.27
C THR A 118 7.69 -8.76 6.11
N VAL A 119 7.57 -8.90 7.43
CA VAL A 119 7.49 -7.76 8.36
C VAL A 119 8.78 -6.94 8.31
N GLY A 120 9.95 -7.58 8.26
CA GLY A 120 11.25 -6.92 8.18
C GLY A 120 11.42 -6.07 6.92
N ILE A 121 11.04 -6.62 5.75
CA ILE A 121 11.08 -5.89 4.47
C ILE A 121 10.16 -4.67 4.52
N HIS A 122 8.91 -4.85 4.97
CA HIS A 122 7.96 -3.74 5.05
C HIS A 122 8.41 -2.67 6.05
N SER A 123 8.94 -3.08 7.21
CA SER A 123 9.47 -2.15 8.22
C SER A 123 10.67 -1.36 7.68
N SER A 124 11.56 -2.02 6.94
CA SER A 124 12.72 -1.37 6.30
C SER A 124 12.28 -0.33 5.27
N LEU A 125 11.26 -0.63 4.46
CA LEU A 125 10.66 0.34 3.54
C LEU A 125 10.09 1.54 4.29
N GLN A 126 9.35 1.32 5.39
CA GLN A 126 8.81 2.43 6.19
C GLN A 126 9.91 3.31 6.78
N LEU A 127 10.97 2.71 7.32
CA LEU A 127 12.14 3.46 7.80
C LEU A 127 12.77 4.30 6.71
N TRP A 128 12.86 3.77 5.48
CA TRP A 128 13.35 4.53 4.33
C TRP A 128 12.46 5.72 3.95
N PHE A 129 11.14 5.55 3.96
CA PHE A 129 10.21 6.66 3.72
C PHE A 129 10.31 7.73 4.82
N LEU A 130 10.41 7.33 6.09
CA LEU A 130 10.61 8.25 7.21
C LEU A 130 11.94 9.00 7.09
N PHE A 131 13.02 8.31 6.74
CA PHE A 131 14.33 8.90 6.54
C PHE A 131 14.32 9.96 5.44
N THR A 132 13.81 9.62 4.25
CA THR A 132 13.74 10.54 3.11
C THR A 132 12.82 11.73 3.38
N ALA A 133 11.66 11.51 4.01
CA ALA A 133 10.76 12.58 4.43
C ALA A 133 11.39 13.49 5.47
N GLY A 134 12.03 12.93 6.50
CA GLY A 134 12.71 13.68 7.54
C GLY A 134 13.85 14.54 6.99
N LYS A 135 14.63 14.00 6.06
CA LYS A 135 15.67 14.77 5.32
C LYS A 135 15.08 15.91 4.50
N ALA A 136 13.99 15.66 3.77
CA ALA A 136 13.31 16.69 2.99
C ALA A 136 12.73 17.80 3.89
N TRP A 137 12.12 17.43 5.01
CA TRP A 137 11.56 18.36 6.00
C TRP A 137 12.65 19.21 6.67
N ALA A 138 13.74 18.58 7.13
CA ALA A 138 14.85 19.29 7.75
C ALA A 138 15.51 20.29 6.78
N ALA A 139 15.66 19.93 5.50
CA ALA A 139 16.16 20.82 4.47
C ALA A 139 15.22 22.01 4.22
N ALA A 140 13.91 21.79 4.20
CA ALA A 140 12.91 22.85 4.07
C ALA A 140 12.95 23.84 5.26
N GLY A 141 13.03 23.32 6.49
CA GLY A 141 13.14 24.15 7.70
C GLY A 141 14.40 25.03 7.71
N ARG A 142 15.52 24.52 7.19
CA ARG A 142 16.78 25.27 7.02
C ARG A 142 16.81 26.14 5.76
N ARG A 143 15.70 26.24 5.02
CA ARG A 143 15.59 26.98 3.75
C ARG A 143 16.58 26.53 2.66
N ARG A 144 17.03 25.27 2.71
CA ARG A 144 17.91 24.65 1.70
C ARG A 144 17.06 23.99 0.62
N PHE A 145 16.48 24.78 -0.26
CA PHE A 145 15.47 24.31 -1.22
C PHE A 145 15.99 23.30 -2.24
N GLU A 146 17.26 23.37 -2.64
CA GLU A 146 17.87 22.38 -3.54
C GLU A 146 18.06 21.02 -2.85
N GLU A 147 18.50 21.01 -1.58
CA GLU A 147 18.57 19.78 -0.78
C GLU A 147 17.17 19.20 -0.56
N HIS A 148 16.19 20.05 -0.22
CA HIS A 148 14.79 19.65 -0.09
C HIS A 148 14.26 19.00 -1.37
N ARG A 149 14.48 19.62 -2.52
CA ARG A 149 14.07 19.10 -3.83
C ARG A 149 14.70 17.73 -4.11
N THR A 150 15.98 17.56 -3.78
CA THR A 150 16.68 16.28 -3.99
C THR A 150 16.04 15.17 -3.16
N TRP A 151 15.78 15.42 -1.87
CA TRP A 151 15.20 14.41 -0.97
C TRP A 151 13.73 14.13 -1.26
N ILE A 152 12.94 15.13 -1.64
CA ILE A 152 11.53 14.91 -1.98
C ILE A 152 11.42 14.09 -3.28
N VAL A 153 12.30 14.30 -4.26
CA VAL A 153 12.34 13.47 -5.47
C VAL A 153 12.69 12.02 -5.13
N ARG A 154 13.67 11.79 -4.23
CA ARG A 154 14.01 10.43 -3.75
C ARG A 154 12.83 9.77 -3.04
N HIS A 155 12.13 10.52 -2.19
CA HIS A 155 10.93 10.05 -1.50
C HIS A 155 9.83 9.67 -2.49
N MET A 156 9.57 10.52 -3.49
CA MET A 156 8.62 10.29 -4.57
C MET A 156 8.98 9.07 -5.42
N ALA A 157 10.25 8.97 -5.86
CA ALA A 157 10.72 7.86 -6.67
C ALA A 157 10.61 6.52 -5.94
N SER A 158 10.85 6.51 -4.62
CA SER A 158 10.67 5.32 -3.78
C SER A 158 9.19 4.89 -3.74
N GLY A 159 8.26 5.83 -3.62
CA GLY A 159 6.82 5.53 -3.70
C GLY A 159 6.40 5.03 -5.08
N GLY A 160 6.91 5.66 -6.15
CA GLY A 160 6.70 5.22 -7.52
C GLY A 160 7.18 3.79 -7.76
N TRP A 161 8.35 3.43 -7.20
CA TRP A 161 8.86 2.06 -7.26
C TRP A 161 7.94 1.05 -6.56
N VAL A 162 7.41 1.39 -5.39
CA VAL A 162 6.43 0.52 -4.68
C VAL A 162 5.18 0.29 -5.54
N VAL A 163 4.69 1.32 -6.23
CA VAL A 163 3.54 1.18 -7.15
C VAL A 163 3.89 0.21 -8.30
N VAL A 164 5.06 0.38 -8.93
CA VAL A 164 5.52 -0.52 -10.01
C VAL A 164 5.64 -1.96 -9.51
N MET A 165 6.24 -2.18 -8.34
CA MET A 165 6.33 -3.52 -7.75
C MET A 165 4.95 -4.13 -7.51
N ARG A 166 3.96 -3.36 -7.04
CA ARG A 166 2.59 -3.84 -6.82
C ARG A 166 1.91 -4.26 -8.13
N VAL A 167 2.11 -3.51 -9.21
CA VAL A 167 1.60 -3.88 -10.54
C VAL A 167 2.24 -5.18 -11.01
N ILE A 168 3.57 -5.30 -10.91
CA ILE A 168 4.29 -6.53 -11.31
C ILE A 168 3.79 -7.74 -10.51
N ILE A 169 3.65 -7.61 -9.18
CA ILE A 169 3.14 -8.69 -8.33
C ILE A 169 1.73 -9.09 -8.78
N SER A 170 0.84 -8.13 -9.00
CA SER A 170 -0.55 -8.41 -9.42
C SER A 170 -0.60 -9.13 -10.77
N LEU A 171 0.22 -8.70 -11.75
CA LEU A 171 0.31 -9.36 -13.05
C LEU A 171 0.86 -10.79 -12.93
N SER A 172 1.94 -10.99 -12.17
CA SER A 172 2.52 -12.32 -11.94
C SER A 172 1.51 -13.26 -11.28
N GLN A 173 0.75 -12.78 -10.30
CA GLN A 173 -0.30 -13.54 -9.65
C GLN A 173 -1.40 -13.96 -10.65
N GLY A 174 -1.78 -13.07 -11.57
CA GLY A 174 -2.74 -13.39 -12.62
C GLY A 174 -2.26 -14.41 -13.63
N VAL A 175 -0.98 -14.34 -14.01
CA VAL A 175 -0.37 -15.33 -14.91
C VAL A 175 -0.36 -16.71 -14.25
N ILE A 176 0.09 -16.79 -13.00
CA ILE A 176 0.12 -18.05 -12.23
C ILE A 176 -1.29 -18.64 -12.10
N TYR A 177 -2.27 -17.82 -11.73
CA TYR A 177 -3.67 -18.25 -11.63
C TYR A 177 -4.20 -18.80 -12.96
N THR A 178 -3.89 -18.11 -14.07
CA THR A 178 -4.34 -18.54 -15.41
C THR A 178 -3.68 -19.86 -15.81
N ALA A 179 -2.38 -20.04 -15.54
CA ALA A 179 -1.66 -21.28 -15.80
C ALA A 179 -2.26 -22.47 -15.03
N MET A 180 -2.50 -22.30 -13.72
CA MET A 180 -3.13 -23.33 -12.88
C MET A 180 -4.53 -23.71 -13.36
N ARG A 181 -5.33 -22.72 -13.78
CA ARG A 181 -6.68 -22.95 -14.33
C ARG A 181 -6.65 -23.73 -15.65
N LEU A 182 -5.59 -23.58 -16.43
CA LEU A 182 -5.40 -24.28 -17.70
C LEU A 182 -4.73 -25.66 -17.54
N GLY A 183 -4.37 -26.06 -16.31
CA GLY A 183 -3.72 -27.36 -16.03
C GLY A 183 -2.26 -27.44 -16.46
N TRP A 184 -1.56 -26.30 -16.49
CA TRP A 184 -0.11 -26.23 -16.74
C TRP A 184 0.67 -26.45 -15.44
#